data_AF-U4V637-F1
#
_entry.id   AF-U4V637-F1
#
_cell.length_a   1.000
_cell.length_b   1.000
_cell.length_c   1.000
_cell.angle_alpha   90.00
_cell.angle_beta   90.00
_cell.angle_gamma   90.00
#
_symmetry.space_group_name_H-M   'P 1'
#
loop_
_entity.id
_entity.type
_entity.pdbx_description
1 polymer ?
#
loop_
_entity_poly.entity_id
_entity_poly.type
_entity_poly.pdbx_seq_one_letter_code
_entity_poly.pdbx_strand_id
1 'polypeptide(L)'
;MEDLFGYGITDSLSDGIISPPFFLPLRYSIHAVSCRRKQTAMNKKVLILLGITGLLTGCVTMTPEQRRAADEQTCQSYGFKPRTDAFANCLMRLDLDRRADRRAWQNQVDFYDAPMVIYRPVYRP
;
A
#
# COMPACT_ATOMS: atom_id res chain seq x y z
N MET A 1 -20.49 26.33 -27.36
CA MET A 1 -19.98 27.54 -26.70
C MET A 1 -20.69 27.60 -25.37
N GLU A 2 -19.99 27.12 -24.33
CA GLU A 2 -20.25 27.29 -22.88
C GLU A 2 -21.62 26.82 -22.35
N ASP A 3 -21.82 26.25 -21.16
CA ASP A 3 -21.03 25.57 -20.14
C ASP A 3 -22.08 25.08 -19.10
N LEU A 4 -21.61 24.36 -18.07
CA LEU A 4 -22.25 24.18 -16.75
C LEU A 4 -23.22 23.00 -16.51
N PHE A 5 -22.60 21.89 -16.08
CA PHE A 5 -22.76 21.29 -14.75
C PHE A 5 -24.15 21.25 -14.11
N GLY A 6 -24.66 20.03 -13.90
CA GLY A 6 -25.64 19.79 -12.85
C GLY A 6 -26.25 18.40 -12.81
N TYR A 7 -25.76 17.59 -11.87
CA TYR A 7 -26.48 16.53 -11.14
C TYR A 7 -26.82 15.20 -11.84
N GLY A 8 -26.48 14.12 -11.13
CA GLY A 8 -27.34 12.94 -11.11
C GLY A 8 -26.64 11.64 -11.47
N ILE A 9 -26.00 11.04 -10.47
CA ILE A 9 -25.72 9.61 -10.40
C ILE A 9 -27.02 8.84 -10.68
N THR A 10 -27.03 8.02 -11.72
CA THR A 10 -27.87 6.81 -11.77
C THR A 10 -27.00 5.67 -12.26
N ASP A 11 -26.55 4.86 -11.31
CA ASP A 11 -26.21 3.46 -11.54
C ASP A 11 -27.39 2.79 -12.25
N SER A 12 -27.14 2.12 -13.37
CA SER A 12 -27.56 0.73 -13.56
C SER A 12 -27.23 0.24 -14.97
N LEU A 13 -26.32 -0.74 -14.98
CA LEU A 13 -26.51 -2.02 -15.65
C LEU A 13 -26.21 -2.07 -17.16
N SER A 14 -25.56 -3.17 -17.56
CA SER A 14 -25.31 -3.66 -18.94
C SER A 14 -24.34 -2.81 -19.79
N ASP A 15 -23.20 -3.27 -20.31
CA ASP A 15 -22.75 -4.60 -20.68
C ASP A 15 -21.21 -4.64 -20.77
N GLY A 16 -20.61 -5.78 -20.44
CA GLY A 16 -19.17 -5.94 -20.60
C GLY A 16 -18.61 -7.27 -20.11
N ILE A 17 -19.23 -8.37 -20.52
CA ILE A 17 -18.66 -9.72 -20.41
C ILE A 17 -17.37 -9.75 -21.25
N ILE A 18 -16.21 -9.67 -20.59
CA ILE A 18 -14.94 -10.21 -21.08
C ILE A 18 -14.31 -10.97 -19.90
N SER A 19 -14.61 -12.26 -19.88
CA SER A 19 -13.75 -13.36 -19.43
C SER A 19 -12.73 -13.09 -18.30
N PRO A 20 -12.91 -13.70 -17.11
CA PRO A 20 -11.85 -13.79 -16.13
C PRO A 20 -10.82 -14.85 -16.58
N PRO A 21 -9.53 -14.53 -16.46
CA PRO A 21 -8.65 -15.43 -15.74
C PRO A 21 -8.26 -14.68 -14.48
N PHE A 22 -9.18 -14.65 -13.52
CA PHE A 22 -8.82 -14.55 -12.10
C PHE A 22 -8.14 -15.87 -11.70
N PHE A 23 -7.03 -16.19 -12.37
CA PHE A 23 -5.90 -16.79 -11.72
C PHE A 23 -5.43 -15.72 -10.74
N LEU A 24 -5.93 -15.80 -9.52
CA LEU A 24 -5.19 -15.35 -8.36
C LEU A 24 -4.04 -16.34 -8.19
N PRO A 25 -2.80 -16.06 -8.59
CA PRO A 25 -1.75 -16.30 -7.63
C PRO A 25 -1.88 -15.13 -6.65
N LEU A 26 -2.62 -15.35 -5.57
CA LEU A 26 -2.13 -14.93 -4.26
C LEU A 26 -0.79 -15.67 -4.03
N ARG A 27 0.22 -15.36 -4.85
CA ARG A 27 1.61 -15.60 -4.53
C ARG A 27 2.06 -14.34 -3.79
N TYR A 28 1.36 -14.10 -2.69
CA TYR A 28 1.97 -13.45 -1.55
C TYR A 28 3.06 -14.42 -1.11
N SER A 29 4.23 -14.30 -1.74
CA SER A 29 5.47 -14.88 -1.23
C SER A 29 5.80 -14.13 0.05
N ILE A 30 5.01 -14.39 1.10
CA ILE A 30 5.55 -14.38 2.45
C ILE A 30 6.70 -15.37 2.35
N HIS A 31 7.92 -14.86 2.37
CA HIS A 31 9.10 -15.68 2.56
C HIS A 31 8.75 -16.68 3.65
N ALA A 32 8.68 -17.96 3.28
CA ALA A 32 8.43 -19.03 4.18
C ALA A 32 9.54 -18.95 5.23
N VAL A 33 9.21 -18.37 6.38
CA VAL A 33 9.99 -18.56 7.59
C VAL A 33 9.82 -20.03 7.90
N SER A 34 10.72 -20.84 7.33
CA SER A 34 10.94 -22.22 7.73
C SER A 34 11.52 -22.18 9.15
N CYS A 35 10.68 -21.83 10.12
CA CYS A 35 10.96 -22.06 11.52
C CYS A 35 10.77 -23.55 11.72
N ARG A 36 11.86 -24.30 11.62
CA ARG A 36 11.92 -25.72 11.95
C ARG A 36 11.31 -25.90 13.36
N ARG A 37 10.05 -26.33 13.45
CA ARG A 37 9.36 -26.62 14.73
C ARG A 37 10.10 -27.76 15.41
N LYS A 38 11.05 -27.43 16.27
CA LYS A 38 11.52 -28.37 17.29
C LYS A 38 10.46 -28.33 18.38
N GLN A 39 9.73 -29.42 18.54
CA GLN A 39 8.66 -29.58 19.53
C GLN A 39 9.27 -29.52 20.93
N THR A 40 9.47 -28.32 21.48
CA THR A 40 9.82 -28.13 22.88
C THR A 40 8.54 -27.88 23.66
N ALA A 41 8.28 -28.66 24.71
CA ALA A 41 7.16 -28.43 25.61
C ALA A 41 7.32 -27.03 26.23
N MET A 42 6.48 -26.09 25.81
CA MET A 42 6.71 -24.67 26.02
C MET A 42 6.00 -24.19 27.29
N ASN A 43 6.77 -23.72 28.27
CA ASN A 43 6.22 -23.05 29.46
C ASN A 43 5.48 -21.78 29.05
N LYS A 44 4.39 -21.41 29.74
CA LYS A 44 3.59 -20.18 29.47
C LYS A 44 4.45 -18.92 29.41
N LYS A 45 5.54 -18.87 30.19
CA LYS A 45 6.53 -17.77 30.15
C LYS A 45 7.27 -17.68 28.81
N VAL A 46 7.60 -18.82 28.20
CA VAL A 46 8.26 -18.88 26.88
C VAL A 46 7.31 -18.42 25.78
N LEU A 47 6.01 -18.77 25.87
CA LEU A 47 4.99 -18.23 24.95
C LEU A 47 4.89 -16.69 25.01
N ILE A 48 4.90 -16.11 26.22
CA ILE A 48 4.84 -14.65 26.40
C ILE A 48 6.09 -13.97 25.84
N LEU A 49 7.29 -14.51 26.12
CA LEU A 49 8.54 -13.96 25.61
C LEU A 49 8.64 -14.02 24.08
N LEU A 50 8.13 -15.08 23.47
CA LEU A 50 8.11 -15.24 22.01
C LEU A 50 7.10 -14.27 21.37
N GLY A 51 5.96 -14.02 22.02
CA GLY A 51 5.00 -13.00 21.58
C GLY A 51 5.57 -11.58 21.61
N ILE A 52 6.26 -11.21 22.71
CA ILE A 52 6.86 -9.87 22.86
C ILE A 52 7.97 -9.65 21.83
N THR A 53 8.85 -10.63 21.63
CA THR A 53 9.94 -10.54 20.63
C THR A 53 9.41 -10.52 19.19
N GLY A 54 8.31 -11.22 18.91
CA GLY A 54 7.61 -11.15 17.62
C GLY A 54 7.03 -9.76 17.33
N LEU A 55 6.43 -9.11 18.33
CA LEU A 55 5.91 -7.74 18.23
C LEU A 55 7.02 -6.70 17.98
N LEU A 56 8.17 -6.86 18.66
CA LEU A 56 9.33 -5.96 18.49
C LEU A 56 10.02 -6.14 17.13
N THR A 57 9.97 -7.33 16.53
CA THR A 57 10.59 -7.62 15.23
C THR A 57 9.65 -7.39 14.03
N GLY A 58 8.35 -7.17 14.25
CA GLY A 58 7.35 -6.91 13.21
C GLY A 58 7.49 -5.58 12.47
N CYS A 59 8.37 -4.68 12.92
CA CYS A 59 8.66 -3.39 12.27
C CYS A 59 9.82 -3.46 11.25
N VAL A 60 10.13 -4.62 10.67
CA VAL A 60 11.06 -4.68 9.54
C VAL A 60 10.34 -4.34 8.24
N THR A 61 10.27 -3.03 7.97
CA THR A 61 10.05 -2.51 6.63
C THR A 61 11.08 -3.15 5.69
N MET A 62 10.64 -3.75 4.58
CA MET A 62 11.49 -4.42 3.57
C MET A 62 12.92 -3.86 3.50
N THR A 63 13.91 -4.74 3.51
CA THR A 63 15.31 -4.31 3.44
C THR A 63 15.57 -3.55 2.13
N PRO A 64 16.47 -2.56 2.15
CA PRO A 64 16.71 -1.71 0.96
C PRO A 64 17.19 -2.53 -0.25
N GLU A 65 17.95 -3.61 -0.04
CA GLU A 65 18.36 -4.49 -1.12
C GLU A 65 17.19 -5.27 -1.76
N GLN A 66 16.25 -5.77 -0.96
CA GLN A 66 15.09 -6.49 -1.49
C GLN A 66 14.17 -5.57 -2.29
N ARG A 67 14.01 -4.32 -1.84
CA ARG A 67 13.27 -3.31 -2.59
C ARG A 67 13.88 -3.05 -3.96
N ARG A 68 15.21 -2.90 -4.02
CA ARG A 68 15.89 -2.64 -5.29
C ARG A 68 15.70 -3.78 -6.28
N ALA A 69 15.79 -5.03 -5.83
CA ALA A 69 15.54 -6.19 -6.68
C ALA A 69 14.08 -6.24 -7.20
N ALA A 70 13.09 -5.89 -6.37
CA ALA A 70 11.70 -5.83 -6.79
C ALA A 70 11.45 -4.72 -7.83
N ASP A 71 12.12 -3.58 -7.68
CA ASP A 71 12.02 -2.45 -8.62
C ASP A 71 12.65 -2.79 -9.97
N GLU A 72 13.79 -3.47 -9.95
CA GLU A 72 14.45 -3.98 -11.15
C GLU A 72 13.57 -4.99 -11.89
N GLN A 73 12.91 -5.91 -11.19
CA GLN A 73 11.96 -6.85 -11.79
C GLN A 73 10.74 -6.14 -12.41
N THR A 74 10.24 -5.10 -11.75
CA THR A 74 9.11 -4.31 -12.25
C THR A 74 9.48 -3.57 -13.53
N CYS A 75 10.66 -2.93 -13.59
CA CYS A 75 11.11 -2.29 -14.82
C CYS A 75 11.43 -3.31 -15.95
N GLN A 76 11.90 -4.51 -15.61
CA GLN A 76 12.07 -5.58 -16.59
C GLN A 76 10.73 -6.08 -17.16
N SER A 77 9.66 -6.16 -16.35
CA SER A 77 8.35 -6.59 -16.82
C SER A 77 7.69 -5.59 -17.77
N TYR A 78 8.01 -4.30 -17.64
CA TYR A 78 7.64 -3.28 -18.62
C TYR A 78 8.46 -3.33 -19.93
N GLY A 79 9.47 -4.21 -20.01
CA GLY A 79 10.29 -4.41 -21.21
C GLY A 79 11.53 -3.50 -21.27
N PHE A 80 11.88 -2.80 -20.19
CA PHE A 80 13.10 -2.00 -20.16
C PHE A 80 14.33 -2.90 -20.02
N LYS A 81 15.33 -2.69 -20.88
CA LYS A 81 16.60 -3.40 -20.80
C LYS A 81 17.48 -2.82 -19.69
N PRO A 82 18.14 -3.66 -18.87
CA PRO A 82 19.05 -3.18 -17.83
C PRO A 82 20.24 -2.43 -18.46
N ARG A 83 20.82 -1.50 -17.70
CA ARG A 83 21.93 -0.62 -18.13
C ARG A 83 21.58 0.33 -19.29
N THR A 84 20.36 0.85 -19.29
CA THR A 84 19.92 1.88 -20.24
C THR A 84 19.37 3.10 -19.50
N ASP A 85 19.39 4.27 -20.14
CA ASP A 85 18.82 5.48 -19.55
C ASP A 85 17.30 5.35 -19.35
N ALA A 86 16.63 4.58 -20.21
CA ALA A 86 15.21 4.26 -20.07
C ALA A 86 14.93 3.45 -18.79
N PHE A 87 15.82 2.52 -18.44
CA PHE A 87 15.71 1.75 -17.20
C PHE A 87 15.92 2.61 -15.96
N ALA A 88 16.90 3.52 -15.98
CA ALA A 88 17.12 4.47 -14.88
C ALA A 88 15.92 5.41 -14.69
N ASN A 89 15.31 5.87 -15.79
CA ASN A 89 14.09 6.68 -15.74
C ASN A 89 12.89 5.91 -15.18
N CYS A 90 12.73 4.63 -15.53
CA CYS A 90 11.70 3.77 -14.96
C CYS A 90 11.84 3.66 -13.44
N LEU A 91 13.04 3.34 -12.95
CA LEU A 91 13.32 3.24 -11.51
C LEU A 91 13.06 4.57 -10.79
N MET A 92 13.51 5.68 -11.38
CA MET A 92 13.27 7.02 -10.83
C MET A 92 11.77 7.32 -10.72
N ARG A 93 10.97 7.02 -11.75
CA ARG A 93 9.52 7.25 -11.72
C ARG A 93 8.84 6.42 -10.63
N LEU A 94 9.22 5.15 -10.47
CA LEU A 94 8.66 4.28 -9.44
C LEU A 94 8.99 4.78 -8.02
N ASP A 95 10.20 5.32 -7.80
CA ASP A 95 10.56 5.95 -6.53
C ASP A 95 9.74 7.22 -6.27
N LEU A 96 9.53 8.05 -7.29
CA LEU A 96 8.71 9.26 -7.18
C LEU A 96 7.25 8.95 -6.87
N ASP A 97 6.67 7.95 -7.52
CA ASP A 97 5.31 7.47 -7.32
C ASP A 97 5.10 7.02 -5.86
N ARG A 98 5.99 6.17 -5.35
CA ARG A 98 5.96 5.74 -3.94
C ARG A 98 6.12 6.89 -2.95
N ARG A 99 6.93 7.90 -3.27
CA ARG A 99 7.04 9.11 -2.45
C ARG A 99 5.75 9.92 -2.48
N ALA A 100 5.08 9.98 -3.64
CA ALA A 100 3.77 10.62 -3.76
C ALA A 100 2.72 9.89 -2.90
N ASP A 101 2.64 8.57 -2.96
CA ASP A 101 1.75 7.78 -2.11
C ASP A 101 2.01 8.01 -0.62
N ARG A 102 3.29 8.05 -0.23
CA ARG A 102 3.67 8.34 1.17
C ARG A 102 3.22 9.73 1.61
N ARG A 103 3.39 10.74 0.74
CA ARG A 103 2.91 12.10 1.02
C ARG A 103 1.38 12.15 1.06
N ALA A 104 0.70 11.44 0.17
CA ALA A 104 -0.76 11.37 0.14
C ALA A 104 -1.30 10.76 1.43
N TRP A 105 -0.68 9.68 1.91
CA TRP A 105 -1.01 9.06 3.19
C TRP A 105 -0.71 9.99 4.37
N GLN A 106 0.42 10.70 4.37
CA GLN A 106 0.75 11.66 5.43
C GLN A 106 -0.17 12.88 5.46
N ASN A 107 -0.64 13.32 4.29
CA ASN A 107 -1.55 14.46 4.15
C ASN A 107 -3.02 14.06 4.30
N GLN A 108 -3.31 12.77 4.50
CA GLN A 108 -4.65 12.31 4.79
C GLN A 108 -5.02 12.79 6.20
N VAL A 109 -5.75 13.90 6.27
CA VAL A 109 -6.29 14.43 7.52
C VAL A 109 -7.23 13.39 8.11
N ASP A 110 -6.86 12.85 9.27
CA ASP A 110 -7.74 11.99 10.03
C ASP A 110 -8.99 12.77 10.42
N PHE A 111 -10.16 12.12 10.32
CA PHE A 111 -11.45 12.73 10.67
C PHE A 111 -11.47 13.32 12.09
N TYR A 112 -10.68 12.77 13.00
CA TYR A 112 -10.56 13.21 14.39
C TYR A 112 -9.64 14.44 14.58
N ASP A 113 -8.83 14.78 13.58
CA ASP A 113 -7.95 15.96 13.58
C ASP A 113 -8.62 17.19 12.91
N ALA A 114 -9.87 17.04 12.46
CA ALA A 114 -10.64 18.16 11.94
C ALA A 114 -10.95 19.17 13.07
N PRO A 115 -10.65 20.47 12.88
CA PRO A 115 -10.89 21.46 13.92
C PRO A 115 -12.39 21.60 14.19
N MET A 116 -12.79 21.50 15.46
CA MET A 116 -14.15 21.78 15.90
C MET A 116 -14.46 23.28 15.77
N VAL A 117 -15.30 23.67 14.80
CA VAL A 117 -15.71 25.07 14.60
C VAL A 117 -16.98 25.35 15.39
N ILE A 118 -16.88 26.15 16.45
CA ILE A 118 -18.03 26.63 17.23
C ILE A 118 -18.52 27.96 16.65
N TYR A 119 -19.67 27.96 15.97
CA TYR A 119 -20.29 29.19 15.50
C TYR A 119 -21.06 29.87 16.64
N ARG A 120 -20.78 31.16 16.89
CA ARG A 120 -21.58 31.99 17.79
C ARG A 120 -22.63 32.75 16.97
N PRO A 121 -23.93 32.52 17.17
CA PRO A 121 -24.94 33.30 16.46
C PRO A 121 -24.88 34.77 16.94
N VAL A 122 -24.81 35.69 15.99
CA VAL A 122 -24.93 37.14 16.25
C VAL A 122 -26.37 37.53 15.95
N TYR A 123 -27.10 37.97 16.97
CA TYR A 123 -28.46 38.48 16.80
C TYR A 123 -28.39 39.90 16.22
N ARG A 124 -29.04 40.14 15.09
CA ARG A 124 -29.19 41.48 14.49
C ARG A 124 -30.64 41.95 14.74
N PRO A 125 -30.86 43.15 15.30
CA PRO A 125 -32.18 43.67 15.66
C PRO A 125 -33.06 43.99 14.45
#